data_AF-A0A841E1Y4-F1
#
_entry.id   AF-A0A841E1Y4-F1
#
_cell.length_a   1.000
_cell.length_b   1.000
_cell.length_c   1.000
_cell.angle_alpha   90.00
_cell.angle_beta   90.00
_cell.angle_gamma   90.00
#
_symmetry.space_group_name_H-M   'P 1'
#
loop_
_entity.id
_entity.type
_entity.pdbx_description
1 polymer ?
#
loop_
_entity_poly.entity_id
_entity_poly.type
_entity_poly.pdbx_seq_one_letter_code
_entity_poly.pdbx_strand_id
1 'polypeptide(L)'
;MRGWSAQPVASNAVTYYDYEFPEGVAYKYRVHEFNASGTETAITEYSVSAVSFSDVWLKVPAAPFLNRAVVVADRGEITNRSRGGLFDVQGRTDPILISDVRSGPAYTLKLLTETAADERDMEYTLSTGDVIFIHLPAAVETISGGYYAVGDVSRDSTLRLSPRRVWSLPLTRVVAPGPDVAGAAYTWTSAMNEYATWDDLMADNATWGDLMQRTGSPADVIVP
;
A
#
# COMPACT_ATOMS: atom_id res chain seq x y z
N MET A 1 9.21 9.11 -2.98
CA MET A 1 9.74 7.89 -3.62
C MET A 1 10.69 7.23 -2.64
N ARG A 2 10.35 6.04 -2.12
CA ARG A 2 11.26 5.27 -1.27
C ARG A 2 12.26 4.58 -2.18
N GLY A 3 13.53 5.00 -2.11
CA GLY A 3 14.53 4.57 -3.09
C GLY A 3 15.92 4.41 -2.49
N TRP A 4 16.04 4.00 -1.23
CA TRP A 4 17.34 3.96 -0.53
C TRP A 4 17.61 2.64 0.20
N SER A 5 17.07 1.50 -0.26
CA SER A 5 17.61 0.21 0.16
C SER A 5 18.69 -0.22 -0.83
N ALA A 6 19.95 -0.22 -0.38
CA ALA A 6 21.03 -0.79 -1.16
C ALA A 6 20.77 -2.29 -1.33
N GLN A 7 20.68 -2.77 -2.57
CA GLN A 7 20.54 -4.19 -2.85
C GLN A 7 21.88 -4.76 -3.34
N PRO A 8 22.31 -5.91 -2.83
CA PRO A 8 23.47 -6.60 -3.36
C PRO A 8 23.16 -7.08 -4.78
N VAL A 9 23.97 -6.63 -5.73
CA VAL A 9 23.87 -7.03 -7.14
C VAL A 9 24.71 -8.29 -7.34
N ALA A 10 24.09 -9.46 -7.31
CA ALA A 10 24.75 -10.76 -7.49
C ALA A 10 24.85 -11.21 -8.97
N SER A 11 24.17 -10.52 -9.87
CA SER A 11 24.17 -10.76 -11.33
C SER A 11 24.26 -9.43 -12.07
N ASN A 12 24.49 -9.44 -13.39
CA ASN A 12 24.63 -8.21 -14.19
C ASN A 12 23.33 -7.39 -14.35
N ALA A 13 22.21 -7.78 -13.72
CA ALA A 13 20.93 -7.09 -13.79
C ALA A 13 20.14 -7.19 -12.49
N VAL A 14 19.50 -6.10 -12.09
CA VAL A 14 18.52 -6.07 -10.98
C VAL A 14 17.25 -5.38 -11.47
N THR A 15 16.11 -5.97 -11.16
CA THR A 15 14.79 -5.42 -11.44
C THR A 15 14.21 -4.79 -10.19
N TYR A 16 13.65 -3.59 -10.31
CA TYR A 16 12.92 -2.90 -9.26
C TYR A 16 11.51 -2.56 -9.71
N TYR A 17 10.55 -2.75 -8.82
CA TYR A 17 9.17 -2.38 -9.03
C TYR A 17 8.81 -1.21 -8.11
N ASP A 18 8.33 -0.12 -8.70
CA ASP A 18 7.74 0.99 -7.94
C ASP A 18 6.22 0.88 -8.01
N TYR A 19 5.62 0.57 -6.87
CA TYR A 19 4.17 0.52 -6.73
C TYR A 19 3.56 1.85 -6.25
N GLU A 20 4.38 2.87 -6.00
CA GLU A 20 3.99 4.17 -5.44
C GLU A 20 4.26 5.33 -6.42
N PHE A 21 4.39 5.03 -7.72
CA PHE A 21 4.68 6.02 -8.74
C PHE A 21 3.64 7.14 -8.79
N PRO A 22 4.02 8.39 -9.06
CA PRO A 22 3.06 9.49 -9.19
C PRO A 22 2.31 9.38 -10.52
N GLU A 23 0.98 9.49 -10.49
CA GLU A 23 0.18 9.51 -11.70
C GLU A 23 0.29 10.84 -12.45
N GLY A 24 0.25 10.79 -13.79
CA GLY A 24 0.14 11.96 -14.66
C GLY A 24 1.39 12.83 -14.70
N VAL A 25 2.42 12.46 -13.95
CA VAL A 25 3.68 13.20 -13.84
C VAL A 25 4.78 12.33 -14.43
N ALA A 26 5.57 12.90 -15.34
CA ALA A 26 6.79 12.26 -15.78
C ALA A 26 7.84 12.35 -14.66
N TYR A 27 8.53 11.25 -14.40
CA TYR A 27 9.52 11.18 -13.32
C TYR A 27 10.78 10.43 -13.79
N LYS A 28 11.84 10.54 -12.99
CA LYS A 28 13.11 9.89 -13.28
C LYS A 28 13.55 9.02 -12.11
N TYR A 29 14.06 7.84 -12.42
CA TYR A 29 14.86 7.07 -11.49
C TYR A 29 16.32 7.44 -11.66
N ARG A 30 17.03 7.55 -10.54
CA ARG A 30 18.48 7.60 -10.51
C ARG A 30 18.98 6.38 -9.76
N VAL A 31 19.77 5.57 -10.44
CA VAL A 31 20.41 4.38 -9.88
C VAL A 31 21.87 4.71 -9.61
N HIS A 32 22.28 4.55 -8.35
CA HIS A 32 23.67 4.70 -7.92
C HIS A 32 24.28 3.32 -7.74
N GLU A 33 25.34 3.03 -8.49
CA GLU A 33 26.05 1.76 -8.42
C GLU A 33 27.29 1.92 -7.55
N PHE A 34 27.48 1.01 -6.59
CA PHE A 34 28.63 1.00 -5.70
C PHE A 34 29.38 -0.32 -5.85
N ASN A 35 30.71 -0.27 -5.83
CA ASN A 35 31.54 -1.48 -5.74
C ASN A 35 31.52 -2.06 -4.31
N ALA A 36 32.14 -3.24 -4.13
CA ALA A 36 32.24 -3.90 -2.84
C ALA A 36 32.94 -3.07 -1.74
N SER A 37 33.73 -2.07 -2.13
CA SER A 37 34.40 -1.12 -1.22
C SER A 37 33.55 0.11 -0.89
N GLY A 38 32.30 0.17 -1.36
CA GLY A 38 31.37 1.28 -1.13
C GLY A 38 31.69 2.54 -1.94
N THR A 39 32.53 2.44 -2.97
CA THR A 39 32.82 3.57 -3.88
C THR A 39 31.82 3.55 -5.02
N GLU A 40 31.21 4.70 -5.31
CA GLU A 40 30.30 4.86 -6.45
C GLU A 40 31.05 4.65 -7.77
N THR A 41 30.56 3.75 -8.62
CA THR A 41 31.18 3.39 -9.89
C THR A 41 30.42 3.95 -11.09
N ALA A 42 29.10 4.16 -10.96
CA ALA A 42 28.26 4.72 -12.01
C ALA A 42 26.99 5.36 -11.44
N ILE A 43 26.44 6.30 -12.20
CA ILE A 43 25.09 6.82 -12.03
C ILE A 43 24.35 6.64 -13.36
N THR A 44 23.22 5.95 -13.32
CA THR A 44 22.36 5.76 -14.49
C THR A 44 21.00 6.39 -14.22
N GLU A 45 20.48 7.14 -15.20
CA GLU A 45 19.14 7.75 -15.12
C GLU A 45 18.16 7.08 -16.08
N TYR A 46 16.96 6.77 -15.59
CA TYR A 46 15.85 6.27 -16.39
C TYR A 46 14.71 7.26 -16.34
N SER A 47 14.21 7.70 -17.49
CA SER A 47 13.05 8.59 -17.56
C SER A 47 11.79 7.78 -17.82
N VAL A 48 10.75 8.03 -17.04
CA VAL A 48 9.44 7.44 -17.21
C VAL A 48 8.47 8.54 -17.61
N SER A 49 7.79 8.33 -18.74
CA SER A 49 6.71 9.20 -19.21
C SER A 49 5.55 9.17 -18.23
N ALA A 50 4.73 10.22 -18.21
CA ALA A 50 3.53 10.26 -17.40
C ALA A 50 2.65 9.02 -17.65
N VAL A 51 2.36 8.28 -16.58
CA VAL A 51 1.46 7.12 -16.59
C VAL A 51 0.12 7.55 -16.01
N SER A 52 -0.98 7.17 -16.65
CA SER A 52 -2.34 7.39 -16.14
C SER A 52 -3.05 6.05 -15.93
N PHE A 53 -4.01 6.03 -15.00
CA PHE A 53 -4.86 4.86 -14.76
C PHE A 53 -6.28 5.33 -14.38
N SER A 54 -7.28 4.47 -14.60
CA SER A 54 -8.69 4.82 -14.42
C SER A 54 -9.25 4.45 -13.05
N ASP A 55 -8.66 3.45 -12.40
CA ASP A 55 -9.23 2.83 -11.21
C ASP A 55 -8.54 3.31 -9.93
N VAL A 56 -9.29 3.36 -8.83
CA VAL A 56 -8.69 3.56 -7.50
C VAL A 56 -8.01 2.27 -7.08
N TRP A 57 -6.76 2.36 -6.66
CA TRP A 57 -6.01 1.21 -6.16
C TRP A 57 -5.84 1.27 -4.66
N LEU A 58 -6.09 0.14 -4.01
CA LEU A 58 -5.68 -0.13 -2.64
C LEU A 58 -4.40 -0.97 -2.70
N LYS A 59 -3.33 -0.42 -2.15
CA LYS A 59 -1.99 -1.04 -2.19
C LYS A 59 -1.47 -1.28 -0.79
N VAL A 60 -0.76 -2.39 -0.60
CA VAL A 60 -0.07 -2.73 0.65
C VAL A 60 1.43 -2.69 0.36
N PRO A 61 2.16 -1.63 0.73
CA PRO A 61 3.58 -1.50 0.41
C PRO A 61 4.44 -2.67 0.93
N ALA A 62 4.06 -3.27 2.06
CA ALA A 62 4.73 -4.42 2.65
C ALA A 62 4.43 -5.77 1.94
N ALA A 63 3.36 -5.83 1.15
CA ALA A 63 2.91 -7.05 0.46
C ALA A 63 2.31 -6.68 -0.91
N PRO A 64 3.13 -6.36 -1.92
CA PRO A 64 2.65 -5.86 -3.20
C PRO A 64 1.75 -6.83 -3.97
N PHE A 65 1.81 -8.13 -3.67
CA PHE A 65 0.90 -9.14 -4.24
C PHE A 65 -0.56 -8.98 -3.77
N LEU A 66 -0.82 -8.16 -2.75
CA LEU A 66 -2.17 -7.79 -2.29
C LEU A 66 -2.70 -6.51 -2.95
N ASN A 67 -1.90 -5.86 -3.80
CA ASN A 67 -2.33 -4.65 -4.48
C ASN A 67 -3.49 -4.95 -5.42
N ARG A 68 -4.56 -4.16 -5.32
CA ARG A 68 -5.74 -4.36 -6.15
C ARG A 68 -6.49 -3.09 -6.48
N ALA A 69 -7.16 -3.10 -7.63
CA ALA A 69 -8.15 -2.10 -7.97
C ALA A 69 -9.41 -2.29 -7.09
N VAL A 70 -10.00 -1.18 -6.66
CA VAL A 70 -11.18 -1.15 -5.80
C VAL A 70 -12.24 -0.21 -6.36
N VAL A 71 -13.50 -0.57 -6.16
CA VAL A 71 -14.64 0.28 -6.51
C VAL A 71 -15.02 1.11 -5.28
N VAL A 72 -14.89 2.43 -5.40
CA VAL A 72 -15.31 3.35 -4.33
C VAL A 72 -16.82 3.54 -4.41
N ALA A 73 -17.52 3.13 -3.36
CA ALA A 73 -18.97 3.29 -3.25
C ALA A 73 -19.34 4.68 -2.74
N ASP A 74 -18.65 5.15 -1.69
CA ASP A 74 -18.95 6.40 -1.00
C ASP A 74 -17.80 6.77 -0.05
N ARG A 75 -17.86 7.96 0.56
CA ARG A 75 -16.99 8.36 1.67
C ARG A 75 -17.77 9.06 2.78
N GLY A 76 -17.27 8.91 4.00
CA GLY A 76 -17.67 9.71 5.13
C GLY A 76 -17.17 11.15 5.05
N GLU A 77 -17.52 11.92 6.07
CA GLU A 77 -16.99 13.26 6.29
C GLU A 77 -15.48 13.22 6.54
N ILE A 78 -14.75 14.15 5.94
CA ILE A 78 -13.31 14.31 6.15
C ILE A 78 -13.11 15.22 7.34
N THR A 79 -12.50 14.69 8.39
CA THR A 79 -12.25 15.41 9.63
C THR A 79 -10.75 15.58 9.87
N ASN A 80 -10.37 16.76 10.38
CA ASN A 80 -9.02 17.04 10.87
C ASN A 80 -9.14 17.37 12.35
N ARG A 81 -8.85 16.40 13.20
CA ARG A 81 -8.98 16.51 14.66
C ARG A 81 -8.08 17.63 15.17
N SER A 82 -8.65 18.54 15.95
CA SER A 82 -7.88 19.50 16.74
C SER A 82 -7.16 18.77 17.87
N ARG A 83 -5.88 19.06 18.05
CA ARG A 83 -5.11 18.62 19.24
C ARG A 83 -5.06 19.69 20.33
N GLY A 84 -5.72 20.82 20.10
CA GLY A 84 -5.79 21.90 21.06
C GLY A 84 -6.81 21.63 22.16
N GLY A 85 -6.62 22.30 23.30
CA GLY A 85 -7.51 22.29 24.45
C GLY A 85 -7.82 23.71 24.91
N LEU A 86 -9.06 23.96 25.31
CA LEU A 86 -9.49 25.19 25.96
C LEU A 86 -9.52 24.95 27.47
N PHE A 87 -8.91 25.84 28.23
CA PHE A 87 -8.85 25.77 29.69
C PHE A 87 -9.46 27.02 30.29
N ASP A 88 -10.56 26.84 31.01
CA ASP A 88 -11.17 27.87 31.84
C ASP A 88 -10.35 28.01 33.13
N VAL A 89 -9.66 29.14 33.29
CA VAL A 89 -8.81 29.40 34.46
C VAL A 89 -9.51 30.38 35.39
N GLN A 90 -9.69 29.97 36.65
CA GLN A 90 -10.31 30.81 37.67
C GLN A 90 -9.59 32.17 37.78
N GLY A 91 -10.35 33.26 37.81
CA GLY A 91 -9.83 34.62 37.87
C GLY A 91 -9.51 35.23 36.50
N ARG A 92 -9.79 34.52 35.40
CA ARG A 92 -9.79 35.09 34.04
C ARG A 92 -11.22 35.22 33.51
N THR A 93 -11.47 36.29 32.77
CA THR A 93 -12.71 36.47 32.00
C THR A 93 -12.71 35.59 30.75
N ASP A 94 -11.55 35.45 30.11
CA ASP A 94 -11.39 34.67 28.87
C ASP A 94 -10.55 33.40 29.09
N PRO A 95 -10.92 32.26 28.46
CA PRO A 95 -10.17 31.01 28.55
C PRO A 95 -8.80 31.10 27.91
N ILE A 96 -7.91 30.19 28.30
CA ILE A 96 -6.62 29.99 27.64
C ILE A 96 -6.76 28.86 26.63
N LEU A 97 -6.39 29.12 25.38
CA LEU A 97 -6.28 28.12 24.33
C LEU A 97 -4.83 27.60 24.26
N ILE A 98 -4.66 26.29 24.41
CA ILE A 98 -3.44 25.60 23.95
C ILE A 98 -3.75 25.07 22.55
N SER A 99 -3.05 25.57 21.54
CA SER A 99 -3.21 25.14 20.15
C SER A 99 -1.99 24.38 19.66
N ASP A 100 -2.21 23.55 18.65
CA ASP A 100 -1.18 22.79 17.92
C ASP A 100 -1.68 22.53 16.49
N VAL A 101 -0.82 22.00 15.63
CA VAL A 101 -1.15 21.58 14.27
C VAL A 101 -2.21 20.49 14.30
N ARG A 102 -3.26 20.66 13.48
CA ARG A 102 -4.34 19.68 13.36
C ARG A 102 -3.81 18.31 12.90
N SER A 103 -4.55 17.26 13.19
CA SER A 103 -4.24 15.94 12.63
C SER A 103 -4.35 15.96 11.10
N GLY A 104 -3.75 14.95 10.48
CA GLY A 104 -4.07 14.61 9.11
C GLY A 104 -5.56 14.29 8.94
N PRO A 105 -6.07 14.31 7.69
CA PRO A 105 -7.45 13.94 7.39
C PRO A 105 -7.74 12.51 7.84
N ALA A 106 -8.91 12.32 8.44
CA ALA A 106 -9.47 11.03 8.79
C ALA A 106 -10.92 10.96 8.29
N TYR A 107 -11.30 9.84 7.70
CA TYR A 107 -12.63 9.60 7.14
C TYR A 107 -12.87 8.11 6.95
N THR A 108 -14.14 7.71 6.85
CA THR A 108 -14.48 6.33 6.49
C THR A 108 -14.60 6.21 4.97
N LEU A 109 -13.80 5.37 4.34
CA LEU A 109 -13.96 5.03 2.92
C LEU A 109 -14.91 3.84 2.79
N LYS A 110 -15.89 3.91 1.89
CA LYS A 110 -16.75 2.78 1.58
C LYS A 110 -16.36 2.17 0.24
N LEU A 111 -16.03 0.88 0.26
CA LEU A 111 -15.64 0.12 -0.93
C LEU A 111 -16.69 -0.93 -1.26
N LEU A 112 -16.89 -1.20 -2.55
CA LEU A 112 -17.79 -2.25 -3.03
C LEU A 112 -16.98 -3.44 -3.55
N THR A 113 -17.27 -4.63 -3.04
CA THR A 113 -16.87 -5.89 -3.69
C THR A 113 -18.08 -6.51 -4.37
N GLU A 114 -17.92 -7.00 -5.59
CA GLU A 114 -19.05 -7.47 -6.39
C GLU A 114 -19.29 -8.98 -6.28
N THR A 115 -18.21 -9.75 -6.17
CA THR A 115 -18.24 -11.21 -6.11
C THR A 115 -17.76 -11.73 -4.75
N ALA A 116 -18.08 -13.00 -4.45
CA ALA A 116 -17.57 -13.67 -3.24
C ALA A 116 -16.05 -13.90 -3.28
N ALA A 117 -15.46 -13.96 -4.48
CA ALA A 117 -14.00 -14.00 -4.63
C ALA A 117 -13.40 -12.64 -4.27
N ASP A 118 -13.98 -11.54 -4.77
CA ASP A 118 -13.53 -10.19 -4.43
C ASP A 118 -13.61 -9.92 -2.94
N GLU A 119 -14.71 -10.36 -2.30
CA GLU A 119 -14.92 -10.29 -0.87
C GLU A 119 -13.79 -11.00 -0.11
N ARG A 120 -13.45 -12.23 -0.51
CA ARG A 120 -12.40 -13.02 0.13
C ARG A 120 -11.01 -12.38 -0.04
N ASP A 121 -10.70 -11.92 -1.24
CA ASP A 121 -9.43 -11.24 -1.51
C ASP A 121 -9.33 -9.92 -0.74
N MET A 122 -10.47 -9.25 -0.46
CA MET A 122 -10.50 -8.01 0.31
C MET A 122 -10.24 -8.33 1.78
N GLU A 123 -10.82 -9.42 2.28
CA GLU A 123 -10.56 -9.95 3.62
C GLU A 123 -9.07 -10.30 3.79
N TYR A 124 -8.44 -10.96 2.81
CA TYR A 124 -6.99 -11.20 2.83
C TYR A 124 -6.17 -9.91 2.86
N THR A 125 -6.51 -8.95 2.00
CA THR A 125 -5.81 -7.68 1.93
C THR A 125 -5.87 -6.91 3.25
N LEU A 126 -7.06 -6.85 3.87
CA LEU A 126 -7.30 -6.10 5.11
C LEU A 126 -6.85 -6.85 6.36
N SER A 127 -6.68 -8.18 6.30
CA SER A 127 -6.21 -8.99 7.43
C SER A 127 -4.76 -8.74 7.81
N THR A 128 -3.95 -8.14 6.92
CA THR A 128 -2.55 -7.80 7.18
C THR A 128 -2.38 -6.81 8.33
N GLY A 129 -3.35 -5.89 8.52
CA GLY A 129 -3.25 -4.80 9.49
C GLY A 129 -2.17 -3.75 9.16
N ASP A 130 -1.53 -3.85 8.00
CA ASP A 130 -0.48 -2.94 7.57
C ASP A 130 -1.03 -1.59 7.09
N VAL A 131 -0.13 -0.61 6.98
CA VAL A 131 -0.46 0.69 6.36
C VAL A 131 -0.80 0.47 4.89
N ILE A 132 -1.96 0.96 4.47
CA ILE A 132 -2.38 0.92 3.07
C ILE A 132 -2.02 2.22 2.36
N PHE A 133 -1.73 2.12 1.07
CA PHE A 133 -1.58 3.25 0.17
C PHE A 133 -2.77 3.32 -0.78
N ILE A 134 -3.51 4.41 -0.73
CA ILE A 134 -4.62 4.69 -1.65
C ILE A 134 -4.07 5.50 -2.82
N HIS A 135 -4.00 4.85 -3.97
CA HIS A 135 -3.53 5.45 -5.21
C HIS A 135 -4.73 5.84 -6.07
N LEU A 136 -4.86 7.14 -6.32
CA LEU A 136 -6.02 7.72 -6.98
C LEU A 136 -5.69 8.12 -8.41
N PRO A 137 -6.61 7.87 -9.36
CA PRO A 137 -6.64 8.52 -10.66
C PRO A 137 -6.62 10.04 -10.53
N ALA A 138 -5.95 10.75 -11.44
CA ALA A 138 -5.80 12.20 -11.39
C ALA A 138 -7.15 12.92 -11.56
N ALA A 139 -8.12 12.24 -12.16
CA ALA A 139 -9.50 12.71 -12.31
C ALA A 139 -10.32 12.66 -11.01
N VAL A 140 -9.85 11.95 -9.97
CA VAL A 140 -10.59 11.76 -8.72
C VAL A 140 -10.10 12.76 -7.66
N GLU A 141 -10.86 13.84 -7.49
CA GLU A 141 -10.58 14.88 -6.49
C GLU A 141 -11.41 14.74 -5.20
N THR A 142 -12.43 13.87 -5.21
CA THR A 142 -13.41 13.77 -4.12
C THR A 142 -12.89 13.04 -2.89
N ILE A 143 -11.85 12.23 -3.02
CA ILE A 143 -11.15 11.51 -1.95
C ILE A 143 -9.68 11.91 -1.93
N SER A 144 -9.02 11.76 -0.77
CA SER A 144 -7.60 12.11 -0.63
C SER A 144 -6.74 10.85 -0.75
N GLY A 145 -5.81 10.82 -1.70
CA GLY A 145 -4.84 9.74 -1.82
C GLY A 145 -3.76 9.82 -0.74
N GLY A 146 -2.96 8.75 -0.61
CA GLY A 146 -1.85 8.69 0.33
C GLY A 146 -1.87 7.47 1.25
N TYR A 147 -1.10 7.55 2.33
CA TYR A 147 -0.94 6.47 3.29
C TYR A 147 -1.95 6.57 4.42
N TYR A 148 -2.56 5.44 4.76
CA TYR A 148 -3.59 5.37 5.78
C TYR A 148 -3.37 4.16 6.69
N ALA A 149 -3.52 4.38 7.99
CA ALA A 149 -3.82 3.32 8.93
C ALA A 149 -5.33 3.02 8.86
N VAL A 150 -5.67 1.74 8.75
CA VAL A 150 -7.06 1.26 8.72
C VAL A 150 -7.48 0.88 10.14
N GLY A 151 -8.60 1.41 10.61
CA GLY A 151 -9.22 1.02 11.87
C GLY A 151 -10.07 -0.24 11.73
N ASP A 152 -11.02 -0.41 12.66
CA ASP A 152 -11.92 -1.57 12.62
C ASP A 152 -12.80 -1.56 11.37
N VAL A 153 -12.60 -2.57 10.52
CA VAL A 153 -13.34 -2.72 9.26
C VAL A 153 -14.67 -3.43 9.53
N SER A 154 -15.75 -2.92 8.94
CA SER A 154 -17.03 -3.64 8.88
C SER A 154 -17.42 -3.94 7.43
N ARG A 155 -18.22 -4.99 7.24
CA ARG A 155 -18.83 -5.33 5.94
C ARG A 155 -20.33 -5.52 6.07
N ASP A 156 -21.06 -4.97 5.12
CA ASP A 156 -22.52 -5.09 5.03
C ASP A 156 -22.95 -5.61 3.65
N SER A 157 -23.99 -6.43 3.62
CA SER A 157 -24.59 -6.86 2.36
C SER A 157 -25.44 -5.74 1.76
N THR A 158 -25.27 -5.44 0.47
CA THR A 158 -26.14 -4.46 -0.22
C THR A 158 -27.60 -4.93 -0.27
N LEU A 159 -27.80 -6.24 -0.44
CA LEU A 159 -29.07 -6.95 -0.36
C LEU A 159 -28.83 -8.31 0.29
N ARG A 160 -29.82 -8.83 1.02
CA ARG A 160 -29.68 -10.07 1.83
C ARG A 160 -29.14 -11.29 1.08
N LEU A 161 -29.43 -11.41 -0.22
CA LEU A 161 -29.00 -12.55 -1.06
C LEU A 161 -27.97 -12.16 -2.12
N SER A 162 -27.51 -10.91 -2.15
CA SER A 162 -26.51 -10.48 -3.12
C SER A 162 -25.12 -10.93 -2.68
N PRO A 163 -24.22 -11.31 -3.61
CA PRO A 163 -22.81 -11.50 -3.31
C PRO A 163 -22.08 -10.18 -3.04
N ARG A 164 -22.71 -9.03 -3.33
CA ARG A 164 -22.08 -7.72 -3.18
C ARG A 164 -21.95 -7.32 -1.71
N ARG A 165 -20.79 -6.79 -1.32
CA ARG A 165 -20.55 -6.24 0.02
C ARG A 165 -20.06 -4.81 -0.05
N VAL A 166 -20.55 -3.99 0.87
CA VAL A 166 -19.99 -2.67 1.14
C VAL A 166 -19.11 -2.79 2.37
N TRP A 167 -17.83 -2.49 2.18
CA TRP A 167 -16.83 -2.44 3.24
C TRP A 167 -16.71 -1.01 3.75
N SER A 168 -16.77 -0.81 5.06
CA SER A 168 -16.49 0.48 5.70
C SER A 168 -15.11 0.44 6.33
N LEU A 169 -14.19 1.25 5.81
CA LEU A 169 -12.80 1.33 6.26
C LEU A 169 -12.60 2.67 6.95
N PRO A 170 -12.52 2.74 8.28
CA PRO A 170 -12.11 3.95 8.98
C PRO A 170 -10.64 4.22 8.67
N LEU A 171 -10.35 5.34 8.01
CA LEU A 171 -9.00 5.70 7.58
C LEU A 171 -8.47 6.86 8.41
N THR A 172 -7.24 6.71 8.89
CA THR A 172 -6.46 7.82 9.49
C THR A 172 -5.19 8.02 8.67
N ARG A 173 -4.99 9.22 8.13
CA ARG A 173 -3.79 9.50 7.33
C ARG A 173 -2.54 9.37 8.20
N VAL A 174 -1.56 8.64 7.68
CA VAL A 174 -0.25 8.44 8.32
C VAL A 174 0.88 8.88 7.38
N VAL A 175 2.07 8.96 7.94
CA VAL A 175 3.30 9.15 7.15
C VAL A 175 3.57 7.85 6.38
N ALA A 176 4.22 7.98 5.22
CA ALA A 176 4.73 6.83 4.50
C ALA A 176 5.57 5.94 5.45
N PRO A 177 5.38 4.61 5.43
CA PRO A 177 6.27 3.74 6.19
C PRO A 177 7.74 3.94 5.79
N GLY A 178 8.66 3.51 6.64
CA GLY A 178 10.09 3.66 6.37
C GLY A 178 10.54 2.90 5.11
N PRO A 179 11.74 3.20 4.59
CA PRO A 179 12.32 2.51 3.42
C PRO A 179 12.72 1.05 3.72
N ASP A 180 12.76 0.67 4.99
CA ASP A 180 12.97 -0.67 5.50
C ASP A 180 11.77 -1.60 5.29
N VAL A 181 10.57 -1.04 5.09
CA VAL A 181 9.39 -1.79 4.66
C VAL A 181 9.53 -2.10 3.16
N ALA A 182 10.34 -3.11 2.86
CA ALA A 182 10.46 -3.69 1.54
C ALA A 182 9.39 -4.76 1.34
N GLY A 183 8.51 -4.54 0.36
CA GLY A 183 7.42 -5.46 0.09
C GLY A 183 7.91 -6.79 -0.49
N ALA A 184 7.54 -7.90 0.13
CA ALA A 184 7.80 -9.22 -0.47
C ALA A 184 6.73 -9.49 -1.52
N ALA A 185 7.09 -9.53 -2.80
CA ALA A 185 6.15 -9.87 -3.87
C ALA A 185 5.79 -11.36 -3.88
N TYR A 186 6.66 -12.23 -3.35
CA TYR A 186 6.47 -13.68 -3.25
C TYR A 186 7.05 -14.18 -1.92
N THR A 187 6.35 -15.08 -1.24
CA THR A 187 6.75 -15.59 0.08
C THR A 187 7.19 -17.05 0.00
N TRP A 188 7.92 -17.54 1.01
CA TRP A 188 8.22 -18.97 1.09
C TRP A 188 6.95 -19.83 1.25
N THR A 189 5.91 -19.30 1.89
CA THR A 189 4.59 -19.92 1.94
C THR A 189 3.99 -20.07 0.54
N SER A 190 4.10 -19.04 -0.31
CA SER A 190 3.68 -19.10 -1.72
C SER A 190 4.40 -20.24 -2.45
N ALA A 191 5.71 -20.37 -2.26
CA ALA A 191 6.50 -21.47 -2.85
C ALA A 191 6.05 -22.86 -2.37
N MET A 192 5.79 -23.02 -1.07
CA MET A 192 5.33 -24.29 -0.50
C MET A 192 3.90 -24.66 -0.94
N ASN A 193 3.05 -23.66 -1.20
CA ASN A 193 1.69 -23.87 -1.69
C ASN A 193 1.67 -24.21 -3.20
N GLU A 194 2.59 -23.64 -3.97
CA GLU A 194 2.66 -23.81 -5.42
C GLU A 194 3.39 -25.10 -5.84
N TYR A 195 4.46 -25.48 -5.14
CA TYR A 195 5.28 -26.64 -5.49
C TYR A 195 5.15 -27.77 -4.47
N ALA A 196 4.77 -28.96 -4.95
CA ALA A 196 4.65 -30.15 -4.11
C ALA A 196 6.02 -30.70 -3.68
N THR A 197 7.03 -30.51 -4.53
CA THR A 197 8.40 -31.00 -4.27
C THR A 197 9.44 -29.94 -4.61
N TRP A 198 10.62 -30.12 -4.02
CA TRP A 198 11.79 -29.30 -4.34
C TRP A 198 12.24 -29.45 -5.80
N ASP A 199 12.06 -30.65 -6.38
CA ASP A 199 12.43 -30.91 -7.77
C ASP A 199 11.54 -30.13 -8.75
N ASP A 200 10.23 -30.00 -8.44
CA ASP A 200 9.31 -29.19 -9.24
C ASP A 200 9.70 -27.70 -9.20
N LEU A 201 10.10 -27.20 -8.02
CA LEU A 201 10.54 -25.82 -7.84
C LEU A 201 11.80 -25.52 -8.66
N MET A 202 12.80 -26.42 -8.63
CA MET A 202 14.03 -26.27 -9.39
C MET A 202 13.84 -26.47 -10.90
N ALA A 203 12.84 -27.27 -11.31
CA ALA A 203 12.52 -27.46 -12.72
C ALA A 203 11.84 -26.23 -13.33
N ASP A 204 10.96 -25.55 -12.57
CA ASP A 204 10.24 -24.36 -13.03
C ASP A 204 11.06 -23.07 -12.89
N ASN A 205 12.05 -23.03 -11.99
CA ASN A 205 12.90 -21.87 -11.76
C ASN A 205 14.38 -22.25 -11.94
N ALA A 206 14.97 -21.85 -13.07
CA ALA A 206 16.36 -22.16 -13.41
C ALA A 206 17.36 -21.53 -12.43
N THR A 207 16.99 -20.40 -11.82
CA THR A 207 17.79 -19.68 -10.82
C THR A 207 16.93 -19.16 -9.67
N TRP A 208 17.56 -18.89 -8.52
CA TRP A 208 16.91 -18.17 -7.41
C TRP A 208 16.43 -16.77 -7.79
N GLY A 209 17.07 -16.15 -8.80
CA GLY A 209 16.64 -14.86 -9.35
C GLY A 209 15.27 -14.96 -10.05
N ASP A 210 14.95 -16.10 -10.66
CA ASP A 210 13.66 -16.34 -11.29
C ASP A 210 12.56 -16.47 -10.24
N LEU A 211 12.85 -17.18 -9.14
CA LEU A 211 11.92 -17.31 -8.02
C LEU A 211 11.61 -15.95 -7.36
N MET A 212 12.60 -15.06 -7.22
CA MET A 212 12.42 -13.72 -6.65
C MET A 212 11.56 -12.79 -7.51
N GLN A 213 11.37 -13.10 -8.81
CA GLN A 213 10.53 -12.31 -9.71
C GLN A 213 9.06 -12.74 -9.70
N ARG A 214 8.72 -13.84 -9.02
CA ARG A 214 7.34 -14.32 -8.93
C ARG A 214 6.49 -13.38 -8.06
N THR A 215 5.17 -13.55 -8.16
CA THR A 215 4.19 -12.84 -7.33
C THR A 215 3.28 -13.86 -6.65
N GLY A 216 3.12 -13.73 -5.34
CA GLY A 216 2.36 -14.66 -4.50
C GLY A 216 0.85 -14.49 -4.67
N SER A 217 0.09 -15.34 -3.98
CA SER A 217 -1.37 -15.25 -3.94
C SER A 217 -1.83 -14.56 -2.65
N PRO A 218 -2.90 -13.75 -2.68
CA PRO A 218 -3.52 -13.22 -1.46
C PRO A 218 -3.88 -14.29 -0.41
N ALA A 219 -4.18 -15.52 -0.85
CA ALA A 219 -4.48 -16.63 0.05
C ALA A 219 -3.29 -17.05 0.94
N ASP A 220 -2.06 -16.68 0.57
CA ASP A 220 -0.85 -17.06 1.32
C ASP A 220 -0.67 -16.27 2.64
N VAL A 221 -1.48 -15.23 2.87
CA VAL A 221 -1.39 -14.35 4.05
C VAL A 221 -1.97 -15.00 5.30
N ILE A 222 -3.04 -15.80 5.17
CA ILE A 222 -3.72 -16.37 6.33
C ILE A 222 -3.07 -17.71 6.67
N VAL A 223 -2.52 -17.79 7.88
CA VAL A 223 -2.17 -19.06 8.53
C VAL A 223 -3.46 -19.65 9.10
N PRO A 224 -3.89 -20.88 8.70
CA PRO A 224 -5.08 -21.52 9.23
C PRO A 224 -5.01 -21.80 10.75
#